data_AF-A0A453Q999-F1
#
_entry.id   AF-A0A453Q999-F1
#
_cell.length_a   1.000
_cell.length_b   1.000
_cell.length_c   1.000
_cell.angle_alpha   90.00
_cell.angle_beta   90.00
_cell.angle_gamma   90.00
#
_symmetry.space_group_name_H-M   'P 1'
#
loop_
_entity.id
_entity.type
_entity.pdbx_description
1 polymer ?
#
loop_
_entity_poly.entity_id
_entity_poly.type
_entity_poly.pdbx_seq_one_letter_code
_entity_poly.pdbx_strand_id
1 'polypeptide(L)' 'GVRHVPGLKRNLVSLGVLHDGGMVLRSDRDKKTMRIMEGEVTVMIGGRTASLLYKLQGSTIAVG' A
#
# COMPACT_ATOMS: atom_id res chain seq x y z
N GLY A 1 -4.49 -10.37 7.78
CA GLY A 1 -3.93 -11.00 6.57
C GLY A 1 -4.14 -10.06 5.40
N VAL A 2 -3.19 -9.94 4.49
CA VAL A 2 -3.29 -9.01 3.35
C VAL A 2 -3.92 -9.71 2.15
N ARG A 3 -4.87 -9.04 1.51
CA ARG A 3 -5.55 -9.50 0.29
C ARG A 3 -4.62 -9.29 -0.90
N HIS A 4 -4.32 -10.36 -1.62
CA HIS A 4 -3.54 -10.28 -2.85
C HIS A 4 -4.33 -9.55 -3.95
N VAL A 5 -3.71 -8.59 -4.62
CA VAL A 5 -4.28 -7.84 -5.74
C VAL A 5 -3.66 -8.35 -7.05
N PRO A 6 -4.41 -9.09 -7.90
CA PRO A 6 -3.91 -9.58 -9.18
C PRO A 6 -3.59 -8.40 -10.11
N GLY A 7 -2.31 -8.22 -10.44
CA GLY A 7 -1.81 -7.09 -11.25
C GLY A 7 -0.54 -6.45 -10.68
N LEU A 8 -0.28 -6.62 -9.38
CA LEU A 8 0.96 -6.20 -8.72
C LEU A 8 2.12 -7.15 -9.08
N LYS A 9 2.65 -7.02 -10.30
CA LYS A 9 3.67 -7.95 -10.84
C LYS A 9 5.08 -7.77 -10.25
N ARG A 10 5.32 -6.69 -9.50
CA ARG A 10 6.64 -6.33 -8.91
C ARG A 10 6.44 -5.66 -7.55
N ASN A 11 7.46 -5.78 -6.68
CA ASN A 11 7.53 -5.18 -5.33
C ASN A 11 7.47 -3.63 -5.29
N LEU A 12 7.16 -2.98 -6.42
CA LEU A 12 7.03 -1.55 -6.61
C LEU A 12 5.78 -1.31 -7.48
N VAL A 13 4.80 -0.60 -6.94
CA VAL A 13 3.60 -0.17 -7.66
C VAL A 13 3.64 1.34 -7.84
N SER A 14 3.27 1.82 -9.02
CA SER A 14 3.14 3.27 -9.25
C SER A 14 1.93 3.81 -8.49
N LEU A 15 2.07 5.02 -7.95
CA LEU A 15 0.98 5.74 -7.30
C LEU A 15 -0.21 5.95 -8.25
N GLY A 16 0.06 6.21 -9.54
CA GLY A 16 -1.00 6.40 -10.54
C GLY A 16 -1.90 5.19 -10.68
N VAL A 17 -1.33 3.97 -10.65
CA VAL A 17 -2.10 2.72 -10.73
C VAL A 17 -3.02 2.55 -9.51
N LEU A 18 -2.57 2.98 -8.32
CA LEU A 18 -3.42 2.94 -7.12
C LEU A 18 -4.56 3.95 -7.22
N HIS A 19 -4.28 5.15 -7.70
CA HIS A 19 -5.27 6.21 -7.89
C HIS A 19 -6.33 5.83 -8.93
N ASP A 20 -5.94 5.24 -10.07
CA ASP A 20 -6.87 4.76 -11.10
C ASP A 20 -7.77 3.63 -10.57
N GLY A 21 -7.29 2.86 -9.59
CA GLY A 21 -8.07 1.87 -8.85
C GLY A 21 -8.96 2.43 -7.74
N GLY A 22 -9.06 3.76 -7.59
CA GLY A 22 -9.87 4.42 -6.55
C GLY A 22 -9.26 4.41 -5.15
N MET A 23 -7.99 4.02 -5.01
CA MET A 23 -7.30 4.01 -3.72
C MET A 23 -6.68 5.36 -3.40
N VAL A 24 -6.74 5.73 -2.12
CA VAL A 24 -6.21 6.99 -1.59
C VAL A 24 -5.00 6.69 -0.72
N LEU A 25 -3.91 7.45 -0.91
CA LEU A 25 -2.75 7.39 -0.04
C LEU A 25 -2.80 8.49 1.01
N ARG A 26 -2.56 8.11 2.26
CA ARG A 26 -2.42 9.05 3.38
C ARG A 26 -1.13 8.78 4.12
N SER A 27 -0.28 9.81 4.22
CA SER A 27 0.89 9.77 5.10
C SER A 27 0.48 10.15 6.52
N ASP A 28 1.07 9.50 7.51
CA ASP A 28 0.94 9.94 8.90
C ASP A 28 1.67 11.29 9.08
N ARG A 29 1.35 12.00 10.17
CA ARG A 29 1.87 13.33 10.49
C ARG A 29 3.40 13.32 10.60
N ASP A 30 3.97 12.21 11.07
CA ASP A 30 5.41 11.99 11.19
C ASP A 30 6.08 11.54 9.87
N LYS A 31 5.29 11.30 8.82
CA LYS A 31 5.70 10.76 7.51
C LYS A 31 6.50 9.46 7.61
N LYS A 32 6.50 8.77 8.74
CA LYS A 32 7.19 7.48 8.93
C LYS A 32 6.37 6.33 8.36
N THR A 33 5.06 6.50 8.33
CA THR A 33 4.15 5.50 7.75
C THR A 33 3.26 6.13 6.70
N MET A 34 2.88 5.31 5.73
CA MET A 34 1.90 5.63 4.70
C MET A 34 0.83 4.55 4.70
N ARG A 35 -0.42 4.96 4.56
CA ARG A 35 -1.60 4.10 4.47
C ARG A 35 -2.14 4.19 3.07
N ILE A 36 -2.43 3.03 2.49
CA ILE A 36 -3.23 2.91 1.27
C ILE A 36 -4.64 2.55 1.72
N MET A 37 -5.62 3.33 1.28
CA MET A 37 -7.01 3.24 1.70
C MET A 37 -7.92 3.02 0.50
N GLU A 38 -8.96 2.21 0.68
CA GLU A 38 -10.07 2.06 -0.25
C GLU A 38 -11.33 2.55 0.50
N GLY A 39 -11.82 3.73 0.13
CA GLY A 39 -12.78 4.47 0.97
C GLY A 39 -12.21 4.78 2.36
N GLU A 40 -12.93 4.39 3.41
CA GLU A 40 -12.52 4.59 4.81
C GLU A 40 -11.63 3.45 5.36
N VAL A 41 -11.46 2.37 4.60
CA VAL A 41 -10.74 1.18 5.07
C VAL A 41 -9.27 1.26 4.67
N THR A 42 -8.37 1.10 5.63
CA THR A 42 -6.94 0.93 5.34
C THR A 42 -6.68 -0.49 4.83
N VAL A 43 -6.33 -0.60 3.56
CA VAL A 43 -6.01 -1.89 2.92
C VAL A 43 -4.54 -2.27 3.10
N MET A 44 -3.66 -1.28 3.31
CA MET A 44 -2.23 -1.52 3.47
C MET A 44 -1.51 -0.42 4.25
N ILE A 45 -0.46 -0.81 4.96
CA ILE A 45 0.45 0.10 5.67
C ILE A 45 1.87 -0.12 5.14
N GLY A 46 2.54 0.97 4.77
CA GLY A 46 3.94 1.01 4.37
C GLY A 46 4.79 1.79 5.36
N GLY A 47 5.89 1.20 5.81
CA GLY A 47 6.91 1.89 6.61
C GLY A 47 7.90 2.60 5.69
N ARG A 48 8.22 3.86 5.97
CA ARG A 48 9.20 4.64 5.21
C ARG A 48 10.60 4.08 5.44
N THR A 49 11.31 3.81 4.35
CA THR A 49 12.70 3.33 4.38
C THR A 49 13.68 4.41 3.96
N ALA A 50 13.29 5.27 3.02
CA ALA A 50 14.07 6.41 2.57
C ALA A 50 13.16 7.60 2.28
N SER A 51 13.71 8.75 1.90
CA SER A 51 12.97 10.00 1.75
C SER A 51 11.72 9.90 0.86
N LEU A 52 11.66 8.96 -0.09
CA LEU A 52 10.53 8.75 -1.00
C LEU A 52 10.12 7.28 -1.18
N LEU A 53 10.73 6.35 -0.44
CA LEU A 53 10.46 4.91 -0.57
C LEU A 53 9.78 4.38 0.69
N TYR A 54 8.67 3.66 0.47
CA TYR A 54 7.90 3.00 1.51
C TYR A 54 7.89 1.50 1.25
N LYS A 55 8.31 0.73 2.26
CA LYS A 55 8.23 -0.73 2.25
C LYS A 55 6.89 -1.15 2.84
N LEU A 56 6.07 -1.80 2.01
CA LEU A 56 4.76 -2.31 2.40
C LEU A 56 4.95 -3.48 3.36
N GLN A 57 4.36 -3.39 4.56
CA GLN A 57 4.34 -4.50 5.51
C GLN A 57 3.03 -5.25 5.33
N GLY A 58 3.11 -6.38 4.64
CA GLY A 58 1.98 -7.27 4.44
C GLY A 58 2.45 -8.71 4.26
N SER A 59 1.82 -9.64 4.96
CA SER A 59 1.94 -11.06 4.66
C SER A 59 0.77 -11.48 3.75
N THR A 60 1.12 -12.05 2.60
CA THR A 60 0.17 -12.73 1.72
C THR A 60 -0.35 -13.97 2.44
N ILE A 61 -1.65 -14.02 2.72
CA ILE A 61 -2.30 -15.30 3.04
C ILE A 61 -2.82 -15.83 1.72
N ALA A 62 -2.14 -16.84 1.16
CA ALA A 62 -2.70 -17.62 0.08
C ALA A 62 -3.84 -18.46 0.67
N VAL A 63 -5.08 -18.04 0.41
CA VAL A 63 -6.23 -18.91 0.65
C VAL A 63 -6.32 -19.79 -0.59
N GLY A 64 -5.97 -21.06 -0.42
CA GLY A 64 -6.21 -22.13 -1.40
C GLY A 64 -7.68 -22.51 -1.45
#